data_AF-A0A3N5LCR5-F1
#
_entry.id   AF-A0A3N5LCR5-F1
#
_cell.length_a   1.000
_cell.length_b   1.000
_cell.length_c   1.000
_cell.angle_alpha   90.00
_cell.angle_beta   90.00
_cell.angle_gamma   90.00
#
_symmetry.space_group_name_H-M   'P 1'
#
loop_
_entity.id
_entity.type
_entity.pdbx_description
1 polymer ?
#
loop_
_entity_poly.entity_id
_entity_poly.type
_entity_poly.pdbx_seq_one_letter_code
_entity_poly.pdbx_strand_id
1 'polypeptide(L)'
;EDHDRERAARLANAYVEELLKLTSRLAFTAATRRRLFFQQELASEKDLLADAEVALKNTQQSSGLMVPSGQSEALIRAGAQLRAEIASREVQLEAMRSYATSENPQVLLLERETAALRAQLEKLKAGSGAQDDLMLPTSRLPAASLEYLRKLRDLKYHETLFELLSKQYEAARIDEARSAPLIQVVDRATPPDKKSWPPRMLIVLASGLLAALASCFVILIKSPKVEAV
;
A
#
# COMPACT_ATOMS: atom_id res chain seq x y z
N GLU A 1 -15.05 18.18 25.68
CA GLU A 1 -15.36 19.32 26.57
C GLU A 1 -15.45 18.81 28.00
N ASP A 2 -14.82 19.48 28.96
CA ASP A 2 -14.87 19.11 30.37
C ASP A 2 -15.12 20.37 31.22
N HIS A 3 -15.75 20.22 32.39
CA HIS A 3 -16.03 21.31 33.31
C HIS A 3 -14.75 21.82 34.01
N ASP A 4 -13.76 20.96 34.15
CA ASP A 4 -12.44 21.28 34.70
C ASP A 4 -11.44 21.60 33.58
N ARG A 5 -10.85 22.81 33.65
CA ARG A 5 -9.89 23.34 32.67
C ARG A 5 -8.63 22.48 32.60
N GLU A 6 -8.14 22.01 33.75
CA GLU A 6 -6.94 21.17 33.80
C GLU A 6 -7.22 19.77 33.25
N ARG A 7 -8.41 19.23 33.53
CA ARG A 7 -8.82 17.94 32.98
C ARG A 7 -9.01 18.00 31.47
N ALA A 8 -9.59 19.08 30.93
CA ALA A 8 -9.74 19.27 29.49
C ALA A 8 -8.39 19.27 28.75
N ALA A 9 -7.40 20.02 29.27
CA ALA A 9 -6.06 20.05 28.69
C ALA A 9 -5.33 18.70 28.81
N ARG A 10 -5.40 18.05 29.98
CA ARG A 10 -4.84 16.70 30.17
C ARG A 10 -5.47 15.67 29.23
N LEU A 11 -6.79 15.70 29.07
CA LEU A 11 -7.50 14.78 28.19
C LEU A 11 -7.08 14.96 26.73
N ALA A 12 -6.99 16.20 26.25
CA ALA A 12 -6.53 16.49 24.89
C ALA A 12 -5.11 15.98 24.64
N ASN A 13 -4.18 16.24 25.56
CA ASN A 13 -2.82 15.73 25.45
C ASN A 13 -2.76 14.19 25.52
N ALA A 14 -3.55 13.58 26.41
CA ALA A 14 -3.63 12.12 26.53
C ALA A 14 -4.17 11.44 25.26
N TYR A 15 -5.14 12.05 24.57
CA TYR A 15 -5.60 11.53 23.27
C TYR A 15 -4.49 11.52 22.22
N VAL A 16 -3.67 12.57 22.17
CA VAL A 16 -2.53 12.64 21.24
C VAL A 16 -1.49 11.57 21.58
N GLU A 17 -1.20 11.36 22.87
CA GLU A 17 -0.29 10.31 23.33
C GLU A 17 -0.80 8.90 23.02
N GLU A 18 -2.09 8.62 23.25
CA GLU A 18 -2.69 7.32 22.93
C GLU A 18 -2.77 7.08 21.41
N LEU A 19 -3.08 8.12 20.63
CA LEU A 19 -3.03 8.06 19.17
C LEU A 19 -1.60 7.76 18.69
N LEU A 20 -0.60 8.40 19.29
CA LEU A 20 0.81 8.13 19.01
C LEU A 20 1.17 6.67 19.29
N LYS A 21 0.76 6.12 20.44
CA LYS A 21 1.02 4.71 20.80
C LYS A 21 0.36 3.74 19.81
N LEU A 22 -0.92 3.96 19.49
CA LEU A 22 -1.67 3.11 18.56
C LEU A 22 -1.07 3.15 17.16
N THR A 23 -0.80 4.35 16.64
CA THR A 23 -0.20 4.52 15.30
C THR A 23 1.20 3.94 15.22
N SER A 24 2.03 4.10 16.26
CA SER A 24 3.36 3.46 16.34
C SER A 24 3.25 1.94 16.26
N ARG A 25 2.34 1.34 17.04
CA ARG A 25 2.14 -0.11 17.06
C ARG A 25 1.65 -0.63 15.72
N LEU A 26 0.69 0.05 15.09
CA LEU A 26 0.15 -0.33 13.78
C LEU A 26 1.18 -0.17 12.66
N ALA A 27 1.90 0.95 12.62
CA ALA A 27 2.94 1.22 11.61
C ALA A 27 4.06 0.17 11.67
N PHE A 28 4.56 -0.12 12.88
CA PHE A 28 5.54 -1.18 13.11
C PHE A 28 5.01 -2.54 12.64
N THR A 29 3.77 -2.89 13.01
CA THR A 29 3.18 -4.19 12.63
C THR A 29 3.03 -4.34 11.12
N ALA A 30 2.62 -3.30 10.39
CA ALA A 30 2.46 -3.36 8.94
C ALA A 30 3.80 -3.51 8.21
N ALA A 31 4.82 -2.72 8.58
CA ALA A 31 6.14 -2.79 7.97
C ALA A 31 6.84 -4.13 8.25
N THR A 32 6.75 -4.64 9.48
CA THR A 32 7.28 -5.97 9.84
C THR A 32 6.60 -7.10 9.04
N ARG A 33 5.27 -7.08 8.89
CA ARG A 33 4.55 -8.08 8.08
C ARG A 33 5.02 -8.06 6.62
N ARG A 34 5.16 -6.87 6.04
CA ARG A 34 5.65 -6.71 4.66
C ARG A 34 7.07 -7.24 4.48
N ARG A 35 7.99 -6.95 5.41
CA ARG A 35 9.35 -7.50 5.37
C ARG A 35 9.34 -9.03 5.45
N LEU A 36 8.59 -9.59 6.40
CA LEU A 36 8.51 -11.05 6.58
C LEU A 36 7.96 -11.76 5.35
N PHE A 37 6.94 -11.19 4.70
CA PHE A 37 6.39 -11.73 3.47
C PHE A 37 7.45 -11.79 2.36
N PHE A 38 8.13 -10.67 2.05
CA PHE A 38 9.19 -10.67 1.03
C PHE A 38 10.38 -11.55 1.40
N GLN A 39 10.67 -11.71 2.70
CA GLN A 39 11.73 -12.62 3.16
C GLN A 39 11.40 -14.09 2.84
N GLN A 40 10.14 -14.49 3.04
CA GLN A 40 9.68 -15.85 2.74
C GLN A 40 9.69 -16.12 1.23
N GLU A 41 9.15 -15.20 0.45
CA GLU A 41 9.14 -15.29 -1.03
C GLU A 41 10.57 -15.33 -1.59
N LEU A 42 11.48 -14.50 -1.06
CA LEU A 42 12.88 -14.50 -1.48
C LEU A 42 13.59 -15.82 -1.15
N ALA A 43 13.31 -16.41 0.02
CA ALA A 43 13.87 -17.69 0.40
C ALA A 43 13.38 -18.83 -0.51
N SER A 44 12.08 -18.85 -0.81
CA SER A 44 11.50 -19.81 -1.76
C SER A 44 12.11 -19.65 -3.16
N GLU A 45 12.25 -18.42 -3.64
CA GLU A 45 12.80 -18.15 -4.97
C GLU A 45 14.28 -18.54 -5.07
N LYS A 46 15.04 -18.40 -3.98
CA LYS A 46 16.43 -18.85 -3.92
C LYS A 46 16.56 -20.35 -4.17
N ASP A 47 15.68 -21.15 -3.57
CA ASP A 47 15.70 -22.61 -3.73
C ASP A 47 15.31 -22.99 -5.17
N LEU A 48 14.29 -22.32 -5.75
CA LEU A 48 13.89 -22.51 -7.14
C LEU A 48 14.99 -22.11 -8.15
N LEU A 49 15.72 -21.04 -7.88
CA LEU A 49 16.87 -20.62 -8.69
C LEU A 49 17.98 -21.68 -8.65
N ALA A 50 18.29 -22.22 -7.47
CA ALA A 50 19.28 -23.28 -7.34
C ALA A 50 18.87 -24.55 -8.12
N ASP A 51 17.59 -24.93 -8.07
CA ASP A 51 17.06 -26.04 -8.84
C ASP A 51 17.15 -25.80 -10.36
N ALA A 52 16.87 -24.57 -10.80
CA ALA A 52 16.99 -24.17 -12.20
C ALA A 52 18.46 -24.20 -12.70
N GLU A 53 19.42 -23.79 -11.85
CA GLU A 53 20.86 -23.88 -12.13
C GLU A 53 21.31 -25.33 -12.30
N VAL A 54 20.91 -26.22 -11.39
CA VAL A 54 21.22 -27.65 -11.47
C VAL A 54 20.59 -28.28 -12.71
N ALA A 55 19.33 -27.96 -13.00
CA ALA A 55 18.64 -28.47 -14.19
C ALA A 55 19.34 -28.04 -15.48
N LEU A 56 19.74 -26.76 -15.59
CA LEU A 56 20.47 -26.26 -16.75
C LEU A 56 21.82 -26.98 -16.90
N LYS A 57 22.56 -27.15 -15.81
CA LYS A 57 23.85 -27.85 -15.80
C LYS A 57 23.71 -29.30 -16.28
N ASN A 58 22.70 -30.02 -15.81
CA ASN A 58 22.44 -31.41 -16.23
C ASN A 58 22.11 -31.50 -17.73
N THR A 59 21.30 -30.56 -18.24
CA THR A 59 20.98 -30.48 -19.67
C THR A 59 22.20 -30.09 -20.50
N GLN A 60 23.08 -29.19 -20.02
CA GLN A 60 24.34 -28.86 -20.69
C GLN A 60 25.28 -30.06 -20.82
N GLN A 61 25.41 -30.86 -19.76
CA GLN A 61 26.24 -32.06 -19.77
C GLN A 61 25.71 -33.13 -20.74
N SER A 62 24.39 -33.22 -20.88
CA SER A 62 23.71 -34.24 -21.71
C SER A 62 23.62 -33.86 -23.19
N SER A 63 23.48 -32.57 -23.48
CA SER A 63 23.27 -32.02 -24.83
C SER A 63 24.59 -31.72 -25.59
N GLY A 64 25.69 -31.58 -24.85
CA GLY A 64 26.94 -31.02 -25.39
C GLY A 64 26.84 -29.50 -25.56
N LEU A 65 27.93 -28.76 -25.37
CA LEU A 65 27.95 -27.29 -25.45
C LEU A 65 27.50 -26.79 -26.85
N MET A 66 26.21 -26.57 -27.03
CA MET A 66 25.65 -25.80 -28.14
C MET A 66 25.19 -24.45 -27.63
N VAL A 67 25.96 -23.41 -27.94
CA VAL A 67 25.62 -22.03 -27.59
C VAL A 67 24.49 -21.56 -28.51
N PRO A 68 23.36 -21.06 -27.97
CA PRO A 68 22.30 -20.44 -28.76
C PRO A 68 22.84 -19.28 -29.60
N SER A 69 22.27 -19.08 -30.78
CA SER A 69 22.53 -17.85 -31.55
C SER A 69 22.07 -16.62 -30.75
N GLY A 70 22.86 -15.52 -30.78
CA GLY A 70 22.62 -14.33 -29.96
C GLY A 70 21.25 -13.67 -30.13
N GLN A 71 20.57 -13.90 -31.26
CA GLN A 71 19.21 -13.42 -31.50
C GLN A 71 18.16 -14.19 -30.67
N SER A 72 18.36 -15.48 -30.43
CA SER A 72 17.46 -16.29 -29.59
C SER A 72 17.65 -15.97 -28.11
N GLU A 73 18.89 -15.75 -27.67
CA GLU A 73 19.20 -15.34 -26.30
C GLU A 73 18.54 -14.00 -25.92
N ALA A 74 18.58 -13.01 -26.82
CA ALA A 74 17.98 -11.71 -26.58
C ALA A 74 16.46 -11.80 -26.37
N LEU A 75 15.77 -12.60 -27.17
CA LEU A 75 14.33 -12.83 -27.04
C LEU A 75 13.97 -13.58 -25.75
N ILE A 76 14.77 -14.57 -25.38
CA ILE A 76 14.61 -15.30 -24.11
C ILE A 76 14.74 -14.36 -22.92
N ARG A 77 15.80 -13.54 -22.93
CA ARG A 77 16.06 -12.58 -21.86
C ARG A 77 14.91 -11.59 -21.71
N ALA A 78 14.42 -11.04 -22.82
CA ALA A 78 13.29 -10.12 -22.81
C ALA A 78 12.00 -10.78 -22.29
N GLY A 79 11.71 -12.02 -22.73
CA GLY A 79 10.53 -12.77 -22.27
C GLY A 79 10.62 -13.18 -20.79
N ALA A 80 11.79 -13.63 -20.35
CA ALA A 80 12.06 -13.98 -18.95
C ALA A 80 11.94 -12.75 -18.05
N GLN A 81 12.50 -11.61 -18.46
CA GLN A 81 12.38 -10.34 -17.74
C GLN A 81 10.92 -9.91 -17.59
N LEU A 82 10.14 -9.94 -18.68
CA LEU A 82 8.73 -9.55 -18.61
C LEU A 82 7.91 -10.47 -17.70
N ARG A 83 8.18 -11.79 -17.72
CA ARG A 83 7.55 -12.75 -16.80
C ARG A 83 7.94 -12.48 -15.35
N ALA A 84 9.22 -12.23 -15.08
CA ALA A 84 9.70 -11.92 -13.74
C ALA A 84 9.13 -10.60 -13.22
N GLU A 85 8.97 -9.59 -14.08
CA GLU A 85 8.29 -8.35 -13.73
C GLU A 85 6.82 -8.58 -13.37
N ILE A 86 6.09 -9.41 -14.14
CA ILE A 86 4.70 -9.79 -13.83
C ILE A 86 4.64 -10.49 -12.46
N ALA A 87 5.47 -11.52 -12.25
CA ALA A 87 5.50 -12.27 -11.00
C ALA A 87 5.86 -11.36 -9.81
N SER A 88 6.85 -10.48 -9.96
CA SER A 88 7.20 -9.50 -8.93
C SER A 88 6.03 -8.57 -8.58
N ARG A 89 5.26 -8.11 -9.57
CA ARG A 89 4.07 -7.26 -9.32
C ARG A 89 2.93 -8.05 -8.68
N GLU A 90 2.75 -9.32 -9.04
CA GLU A 90 1.77 -10.20 -8.40
C GLU A 90 2.11 -10.45 -6.92
N VAL A 91 3.38 -10.72 -6.61
CA VAL A 91 3.86 -10.86 -5.22
C VAL A 91 3.66 -9.55 -4.45
N GLN A 92 3.96 -8.39 -5.04
CA GLN A 92 3.69 -7.09 -4.41
C GLN A 92 2.20 -6.86 -4.14
N LEU A 93 1.35 -7.27 -5.06
CA LEU A 93 -0.09 -7.16 -4.94
C LEU A 93 -0.62 -8.05 -3.81
N GLU A 94 -0.13 -9.28 -3.70
CA GLU A 94 -0.46 -10.19 -2.61
C GLU A 94 0.03 -9.65 -1.26
N ALA A 95 1.26 -9.11 -1.22
CA ALA A 95 1.78 -8.42 -0.05
C ALA A 95 0.85 -7.27 0.38
N MET A 96 0.34 -6.47 -0.56
CA MET A 96 -0.60 -5.38 -0.28
C MET A 96 -1.95 -5.87 0.19
N ARG A 97 -2.50 -6.93 -0.40
CA ARG A 97 -3.79 -7.52 0.02
C ARG A 97 -3.76 -8.03 1.46
N SER A 98 -2.59 -8.38 2.00
CA SER A 98 -2.45 -8.79 3.40
C SER A 98 -2.77 -7.68 4.43
N TYR A 99 -2.72 -6.40 4.03
CA TYR A 99 -2.96 -5.26 4.93
C TYR A 99 -3.85 -4.15 4.36
N ALA A 100 -4.17 -4.16 3.06
CA ALA A 100 -5.01 -3.18 2.40
C ALA A 100 -6.29 -3.81 1.85
N THR A 101 -7.40 -3.07 1.90
CA THR A 101 -8.67 -3.46 1.27
C THR A 101 -8.57 -3.37 -0.26
N SER A 102 -9.39 -4.17 -0.96
CA SER A 102 -9.49 -4.19 -2.43
C SER A 102 -9.85 -2.84 -3.08
N GLU A 103 -10.41 -1.90 -2.32
CA GLU A 103 -10.76 -0.55 -2.82
C GLU A 103 -9.61 0.46 -2.74
N ASN A 104 -8.43 0.07 -2.25
CA ASN A 104 -7.28 0.97 -2.20
C ASN A 104 -6.84 1.36 -3.63
N PRO A 105 -6.72 2.66 -3.96
CA PRO A 105 -6.23 3.11 -5.27
C PRO A 105 -4.91 2.47 -5.70
N GLN A 106 -4.02 2.17 -4.75
CA GLN A 106 -2.73 1.52 -5.04
C GLN A 106 -2.89 0.06 -5.52
N VAL A 107 -3.88 -0.66 -5.01
CA VAL A 107 -4.18 -2.04 -5.45
C VAL A 107 -4.73 -2.02 -6.88
N LEU A 108 -5.67 -1.10 -7.18
CA LEU A 108 -6.19 -0.94 -8.54
C LEU A 108 -5.10 -0.54 -9.54
N LEU A 109 -4.15 0.31 -9.15
CA LEU A 109 -3.03 0.69 -10.01
C LEU A 109 -2.15 -0.53 -10.32
N LEU A 110 -1.76 -1.32 -9.32
CA LEU A 110 -0.98 -2.54 -9.54
C LEU A 110 -1.72 -3.58 -10.38
N GLU A 111 -3.03 -3.75 -10.18
CA GLU A 111 -3.87 -4.63 -11.00
C GLU A 111 -3.89 -4.19 -12.48
N ARG A 112 -3.93 -2.89 -12.75
CA ARG A 112 -3.86 -2.36 -14.11
C ARG A 112 -2.48 -2.53 -14.72
N GLU A 113 -1.42 -2.31 -13.94
CA GLU A 113 -0.04 -2.50 -14.40
C GLU A 113 0.23 -3.98 -14.75
N THR A 114 -0.16 -4.91 -13.87
CA THR A 114 -0.04 -6.36 -14.12
C THR A 114 -0.82 -6.78 -15.36
N ALA A 115 -2.05 -6.28 -15.55
CA ALA A 115 -2.84 -6.54 -16.74
C ALA A 115 -2.16 -6.00 -18.02
N ALA A 116 -1.57 -4.80 -17.97
CA ALA A 116 -0.84 -4.21 -19.09
C ALA A 116 0.42 -5.03 -19.45
N LEU A 117 1.20 -5.47 -18.45
CA LEU A 117 2.38 -6.31 -18.65
C LEU A 117 2.00 -7.68 -19.23
N ARG A 118 0.93 -8.31 -18.73
CA ARG A 118 0.38 -9.55 -19.31
C ARG A 118 -0.03 -9.36 -20.76
N ALA A 119 -0.69 -8.25 -21.11
CA ALA A 119 -1.04 -7.94 -22.50
C ALA A 119 0.20 -7.73 -23.39
N GLN A 120 1.28 -7.15 -22.87
CA GLN A 120 2.56 -7.05 -23.59
C GLN A 120 3.18 -8.43 -23.82
N LEU A 121 3.10 -9.32 -22.83
CA LEU A 121 3.59 -10.68 -22.93
C LEU A 121 2.82 -11.49 -23.99
N GLU A 122 1.49 -11.34 -24.04
CA GLU A 122 0.65 -11.94 -25.07
C GLU A 122 0.93 -11.39 -26.46
N LYS A 123 1.22 -10.09 -26.60
CA LYS A 123 1.66 -9.53 -27.89
C LYS A 123 3.02 -10.08 -28.33
N LEU A 124 3.95 -10.27 -27.40
CA LEU A 124 5.27 -10.84 -27.69
C LEU A 124 5.15 -12.31 -28.09
N LYS A 125 4.25 -13.08 -27.45
CA LYS A 125 3.84 -14.43 -27.88
C LYS A 125 3.26 -14.42 -29.29
N ALA A 126 2.24 -13.58 -29.54
CA ALA A 126 1.53 -13.53 -30.81
C ALA A 126 2.42 -13.08 -31.99
N GLY A 127 3.28 -12.09 -31.79
CA GLY A 127 4.25 -11.63 -32.80
C GLY A 127 5.35 -12.65 -33.12
N SER A 128 5.53 -13.67 -32.26
CA SER A 128 6.49 -14.76 -32.46
C SER A 128 5.91 -16.02 -33.10
N GLY A 129 4.60 -16.03 -33.42
CA GLY A 129 3.97 -17.08 -34.23
C GLY A 129 3.77 -18.45 -33.55
N ALA A 130 3.80 -18.52 -32.21
CA ALA A 130 3.61 -19.76 -31.46
C ALA A 130 2.45 -19.64 -30.47
N GLN A 131 1.51 -20.59 -30.54
CA GLN A 131 0.21 -20.56 -29.88
C GLN A 131 0.25 -20.97 -28.39
N ASP A 132 1.43 -21.32 -27.84
CA ASP A 132 1.53 -21.71 -26.42
C ASP A 132 2.96 -21.63 -25.87
N ASP A 133 3.97 -21.97 -26.68
CA ASP A 133 5.38 -21.90 -26.27
C ASP A 133 5.99 -20.61 -26.84
N LEU A 134 6.28 -19.63 -25.97
CA LEU A 134 7.28 -18.61 -26.27
C LEU A 134 8.55 -19.37 -26.61
N MET A 135 8.82 -19.67 -27.89
CA MET A 135 10.14 -19.78 -28.50
C MET A 135 10.15 -20.50 -29.83
N LEU A 136 10.64 -19.75 -30.81
CA LEU A 136 11.45 -20.19 -31.95
C LEU A 136 10.71 -20.93 -33.07
N PRO A 137 11.11 -20.75 -34.33
CA PRO A 137 10.71 -21.65 -35.41
C PRO A 137 11.26 -23.05 -35.09
N THR A 138 10.41 -23.86 -34.45
CA THR A 138 10.63 -25.25 -34.02
C THR A 138 10.94 -26.21 -35.17
N SER A 139 10.72 -25.79 -36.42
CA SER A 139 10.89 -26.65 -37.59
C SER A 139 12.34 -27.02 -37.95
N ARG A 140 13.37 -26.53 -37.25
CA ARG A 140 14.79 -26.81 -37.62
C ARG A 140 15.78 -27.03 -36.47
N LEU A 141 15.35 -27.05 -35.21
CA LEU A 141 16.26 -27.19 -34.07
C LEU A 141 16.25 -28.63 -33.51
N PRO A 142 17.43 -29.26 -33.25
CA PRO A 142 17.51 -30.55 -32.58
C PRO A 142 16.81 -30.51 -31.20
N ALA A 143 16.15 -31.60 -30.79
CA ALA A 143 15.42 -31.66 -29.52
C ALA A 143 16.26 -31.26 -28.29
N ALA A 144 17.55 -31.64 -28.27
CA ALA A 144 18.49 -31.31 -27.21
C ALA A 144 18.80 -29.80 -27.10
N SER A 145 18.72 -29.05 -28.21
CA SER A 145 18.90 -27.60 -28.21
C SER A 145 17.67 -26.87 -27.68
N LEU A 146 16.46 -27.37 -27.98
CA LEU A 146 15.21 -26.83 -27.44
C LEU A 146 15.10 -27.02 -25.93
N GLU A 147 15.54 -28.18 -25.42
CA GLU A 147 15.54 -28.45 -23.98
C GLU A 147 16.50 -27.52 -23.23
N TYR A 148 17.72 -27.34 -23.73
CA TYR A 148 18.69 -26.39 -23.18
C TYR A 148 18.12 -24.97 -23.12
N LEU A 149 17.50 -24.54 -24.21
CA LEU A 149 16.90 -23.23 -24.35
C LEU A 149 15.75 -22.99 -23.37
N ARG A 150 14.92 -24.01 -23.10
CA ARG A 150 13.88 -23.94 -22.07
C ARG A 150 14.48 -23.79 -20.68
N LYS A 151 15.48 -24.60 -20.33
CA LYS A 151 16.16 -24.49 -19.04
C LYS A 151 16.86 -23.15 -18.85
N LEU A 152 17.45 -22.59 -19.92
CA LEU A 152 18.05 -21.27 -19.89
C LEU A 152 17.01 -20.16 -19.65
N ARG A 153 15.82 -20.29 -20.25
CA ARG A 153 14.70 -19.37 -20.01
C ARG A 153 14.23 -19.43 -18.57
N ASP A 154 14.09 -20.63 -18.01
CA ASP A 154 13.64 -20.83 -16.63
C ASP A 154 14.67 -20.27 -15.65
N LEU A 155 15.98 -20.53 -15.87
CA LEU A 155 17.05 -19.91 -15.10
C LEU A 155 16.96 -18.38 -15.14
N LYS A 156 16.86 -17.78 -16.32
CA LYS A 156 16.81 -16.32 -16.48
C LYS A 156 15.58 -15.72 -15.80
N TYR A 157 14.45 -16.44 -15.81
CA TYR A 157 13.25 -16.04 -15.09
C TYR A 157 13.50 -16.00 -13.58
N HIS A 158 14.02 -17.09 -13.01
CA HIS A 158 14.26 -17.16 -11.57
C HIS A 158 15.36 -16.18 -11.11
N GLU A 159 16.40 -15.99 -11.92
CA GLU A 159 17.48 -15.04 -11.65
C GLU A 159 16.95 -13.61 -11.59
N THR A 160 16.13 -13.21 -12.57
CA THR A 160 15.54 -11.86 -12.60
C THR A 160 14.48 -11.66 -11.51
N LEU A 161 13.67 -12.68 -11.21
CA LEU A 161 12.69 -12.62 -10.14
C LEU A 161 13.37 -12.51 -8.77
N PHE A 162 14.42 -13.30 -8.53
CA PHE A 162 15.25 -13.22 -7.31
C PHE A 162 15.85 -11.82 -7.14
N GLU A 163 16.39 -11.22 -8.21
CA GLU A 163 16.94 -9.86 -8.16
C GLU A 163 15.85 -8.83 -7.80
N LEU A 164 14.67 -8.92 -8.41
CA LEU A 164 13.54 -8.05 -8.13
C LEU A 164 13.03 -8.20 -6.68
N LEU A 165 12.85 -9.43 -6.22
CA LEU A 165 12.41 -9.73 -4.85
C LEU A 165 13.45 -9.29 -3.82
N SER A 166 14.74 -9.44 -4.11
CA SER A 166 15.83 -8.94 -3.26
C SER A 166 15.74 -7.43 -3.07
N LYS A 167 15.49 -6.68 -4.17
CA LYS A 167 15.28 -5.22 -4.11
C LYS A 167 14.05 -4.86 -3.29
N GLN A 168 12.94 -5.60 -3.43
CA GLN A 168 11.73 -5.36 -2.64
C GLN A 168 11.92 -5.69 -1.16
N TYR A 169 12.64 -6.76 -0.84
CA TYR A 169 12.98 -7.12 0.54
C TYR A 169 13.84 -6.04 1.20
N GLU A 170 14.87 -5.56 0.51
CA GLU A 170 15.73 -4.48 1.01
C GLU A 170 14.96 -3.19 1.21
N ALA A 171 14.08 -2.82 0.26
CA ALA A 171 13.17 -1.69 0.42
C ALA A 171 12.25 -1.86 1.65
N ALA A 172 11.66 -3.04 1.83
CA ALA A 172 10.82 -3.33 2.99
C ALA A 172 11.59 -3.31 4.32
N ARG A 173 12.85 -3.76 4.34
CA ARG A 173 13.73 -3.70 5.51
C ARG A 173 14.07 -2.26 5.88
N ILE A 174 14.32 -1.41 4.88
CA ILE A 174 14.54 0.03 5.08
C ILE A 174 13.28 0.70 5.61
N ASP A 175 12.11 0.38 5.04
CA ASP A 175 10.82 0.92 5.48
C ASP A 175 10.52 0.54 6.94
N GLU A 176 10.75 -0.70 7.34
CA GLU A 176 10.61 -1.14 8.73
C GLU A 176 11.55 -0.38 9.66
N ALA A 177 12.82 -0.22 9.29
CA ALA A 177 13.78 0.55 10.08
C ALA A 177 13.42 2.04 10.17
N ARG A 178 12.74 2.59 9.16
CA ARG A 178 12.28 3.99 9.11
C ARG A 178 10.91 4.22 9.74
N SER A 179 10.19 3.18 10.14
CA SER A 179 8.84 3.27 10.70
C SER A 179 8.85 3.85 12.12
N ALA A 180 9.19 5.14 12.24
CA ALA A 180 9.03 5.94 13.44
C ALA A 180 7.67 6.68 13.40
N PRO A 181 7.01 6.93 14.54
CA PRO A 181 5.72 7.60 14.54
C PRO A 181 5.79 9.03 14.00
N LEU A 182 4.94 9.33 13.02
CA LEU A 182 4.88 10.61 12.29
C LEU A 182 4.24 11.77 13.06
N ILE A 183 3.74 11.57 14.29
CA ILE A 183 3.01 12.62 15.01
C ILE A 183 4.01 13.45 15.83
N GLN A 184 4.45 14.56 15.24
CA GLN A 184 5.20 15.59 15.95
C GLN A 184 4.23 16.59 16.56
N VAL A 185 4.22 16.68 17.89
CA VAL A 185 3.42 17.68 18.61
C VAL A 185 4.11 19.04 18.49
N VAL A 186 3.53 19.93 17.69
CA VAL A 186 4.04 21.31 17.48
C VAL A 186 3.64 22.23 18.62
N ASP A 187 2.41 22.08 19.12
CA ASP A 187 1.91 22.83 20.27
C ASP A 187 1.10 21.91 21.19
N ARG A 188 1.31 22.04 22.50
CA ARG A 188 0.64 21.21 23.51
C ARG A 188 -0.62 21.92 23.98
N ALA A 189 -1.66 21.15 24.27
CA ALA A 189 -2.90 21.73 24.78
C ALA A 189 -2.66 22.37 26.16
N THR A 190 -2.92 23.67 26.26
CA THR A 190 -2.91 24.43 27.52
C THR A 190 -4.32 24.56 28.10
N PRO A 191 -4.46 24.76 29.43
CA PRO A 191 -5.76 24.98 30.06
C PRO A 191 -6.49 26.19 29.46
N PRO A 192 -7.79 26.09 29.13
CA PRO A 192 -8.52 27.19 28.49
C PRO A 192 -8.77 28.36 29.45
N ASP A 193 -8.44 29.57 29.02
CA ASP A 193 -8.63 30.79 29.81
C ASP A 193 -10.11 31.18 29.96
N LYS A 194 -10.90 30.99 28.90
CA LYS A 194 -12.33 31.37 28.82
C LYS A 194 -13.21 30.13 28.67
N LYS A 195 -14.34 30.13 29.39
CA LYS A 195 -15.35 29.08 29.26
C LYS A 195 -16.07 29.21 27.91
N SER A 196 -16.12 28.16 27.12
CA SER A 196 -16.79 28.14 25.80
C SER A 196 -18.30 28.26 25.92
N TRP A 197 -18.91 27.64 26.93
CA TRP A 197 -20.36 27.58 27.12
C TRP A 197 -20.76 27.47 28.61
N PRO A 198 -21.85 28.09 29.08
CA PRO A 198 -22.76 28.97 28.35
C PRO A 198 -22.29 30.45 28.36
N PRO A 199 -22.53 31.21 27.27
CA PRO A 199 -22.23 32.63 27.20
C PRO A 199 -23.16 33.41 28.15
N ARG A 200 -22.70 33.63 29.39
CA ARG A 200 -23.46 34.30 30.45
C ARG A 200 -24.06 35.64 29.98
N MET A 201 -23.34 36.38 29.14
CA MET A 201 -23.81 37.64 28.58
C MET A 201 -25.06 37.48 27.71
N LEU A 202 -25.14 36.45 26.86
CA LEU A 202 -26.33 36.19 26.05
C LEU A 202 -27.51 35.72 26.91
N ILE A 203 -27.26 34.92 27.95
CA ILE A 203 -28.30 34.52 28.90
C ILE A 203 -28.87 35.74 29.63
N VAL A 204 -28.01 36.60 30.15
CA VAL A 204 -28.42 37.83 30.85
C VAL A 204 -29.20 38.74 29.91
N LEU A 205 -28.72 38.97 28.69
CA LEU A 205 -29.41 39.80 27.70
C LEU A 205 -30.79 39.23 27.32
N ALA A 206 -30.88 37.92 27.04
CA ALA A 206 -32.14 37.26 26.70
C ALA A 206 -33.14 37.29 27.86
N SER A 207 -32.67 37.00 29.09
CA SER A 207 -33.52 37.05 30.29
C SER A 207 -34.01 38.46 30.60
N GLY A 208 -33.16 39.48 30.43
CA GLY A 208 -33.51 40.88 30.60
C GLY A 208 -34.55 41.35 29.57
N LEU A 209 -34.37 40.96 28.31
CA LEU A 209 -35.33 41.28 27.24
C LEU A 209 -36.69 40.62 27.50
N LEU A 210 -36.71 39.35 27.90
CA LEU A 210 -37.95 38.64 28.25
C LEU A 210 -38.65 39.26 29.47
N ALA A 211 -37.90 39.63 30.51
CA ALA A 211 -38.46 40.29 31.69
C ALA A 211 -39.05 41.67 31.37
N ALA A 212 -38.37 42.46 30.51
CA ALA A 212 -38.88 43.76 30.05
C ALA A 212 -40.18 43.61 29.25
N LEU A 213 -40.24 42.65 28.31
CA LEU A 213 -41.45 42.37 27.53
C LEU A 213 -42.62 41.91 28.43
N ALA A 214 -42.35 41.02 29.39
CA ALA A 214 -43.36 40.57 30.35
C ALA A 214 -43.88 41.72 31.23
N SER A 215 -42.99 42.61 31.69
CA SER A 215 -43.39 43.79 32.47
C SER A 215 -44.27 44.73 31.66
N CYS A 216 -43.92 45.01 30.40
CA CYS A 216 -44.76 45.83 29.52
C CYS A 216 -46.15 45.19 29.31
N PHE A 217 -46.20 43.87 29.12
CA PHE A 217 -47.45 43.14 28.95
C PHE A 217 -48.36 43.20 30.19
N VAL A 218 -47.79 43.03 31.39
CA VAL A 218 -48.52 43.16 32.66
C VAL A 218 -49.06 44.57 32.87
N ILE A 219 -48.27 45.60 32.56
CA ILE A 219 -48.70 46.99 32.68
C ILE A 219 -49.86 47.29 31.70
N LEU A 220 -49.81 46.76 30.47
CA LEU A 220 -50.87 46.94 29.47
C LEU A 220 -52.20 46.28 29.90
N ILE A 221 -52.14 45.10 30.54
CA ILE A 221 -53.35 44.44 31.08
C ILE A 221 -53.90 45.22 32.27
N LYS A 222 -53.02 45.81 33.10
CA LYS A 222 -53.40 46.53 34.31
C LYS A 222 -53.78 48.00 34.05
N SER A 223 -53.42 48.57 32.91
CA SER A 223 -53.83 49.92 32.54
C SER A 223 -55.34 49.94 32.25
N PRO A 224 -56.14 50.71 33.01
CA PRO A 224 -57.56 50.88 32.69
C PRO A 224 -57.68 51.59 31.33
N LYS A 225 -58.67 51.18 30.52
CA LYS A 225 -58.98 51.81 29.23
C LYS A 225 -59.16 53.31 29.45
N VAL A 226 -58.26 54.12 28.89
CA VAL A 226 -58.46 55.56 28.79
C VAL A 226 -59.51 55.76 27.71
N GLU A 227 -60.69 56.24 28.11
CA GLU A 227 -61.72 56.72 27.18
C GLU A 227 -61.13 57.86 26.35
N ALA A 228 -61.19 57.69 25.03
CA ALA A 228 -60.86 58.73 24.07
C ALA A 228 -61.92 59.84 24.14
N VAL A 229 -61.45 61.08 24.26
CA VAL A 229 -62.21 62.31 23.93
C VAL A 229 -61.52 62.97 22.75
#